data_AF-A0A2G1BPL4-F1
#
_entry.id   AF-A0A2G1BPL4-F1
#
_cell.length_a   1.000
_cell.length_b   1.000
_cell.length_c   1.000
_cell.angle_alpha   90.00
_cell.angle_beta   90.00
_cell.angle_gamma   90.00
#
_symmetry.space_group_name_H-M   'P 1'
#
loop_
_entity.id
_entity.type
_entity.pdbx_description
1 polymer ?
#
loop_
_entity_poly.entity_id
_entity_poly.type
_entity_poly.pdbx_seq_one_letter_code
_entity_poly.pdbx_strand_id
1 'polypeptide(L)'
;QIDYNTKNGFTPMAIKKSLDNALTRKETYKIEAEELVNLAAEDAEEYLTKPQIEKKIRSTRKAMEAAAKELDFMQAAKLRDQIKVYQEQIKELA
;
A
#
# COMPACT_ATOMS: atom_id res chain seq x y z
N GLN A 1 27.92 29.29 -1.26
CA GLN A 1 28.55 28.15 -1.96
C GLN A 1 29.09 28.54 -3.34
N ILE A 2 28.37 29.35 -4.11
CA ILE A 2 28.79 29.83 -5.44
C ILE A 2 30.09 30.65 -5.35
N ASP A 3 30.18 31.64 -4.45
CA ASP A 3 31.39 32.50 -4.34
C ASP A 3 32.68 31.74 -3.99
N TYR A 4 32.58 30.70 -3.16
CA TYR A 4 33.71 29.84 -2.82
C TYR A 4 34.17 29.02 -4.03
N ASN A 5 33.21 28.49 -4.80
CA ASN A 5 33.52 27.71 -6.00
C ASN A 5 34.18 28.59 -7.07
N THR A 6 33.66 29.81 -7.31
CA THR A 6 34.23 30.77 -8.27
C THR A 6 35.63 31.22 -7.86
N LYS A 7 35.85 31.50 -6.56
CA LYS A 7 37.16 31.93 -6.05
C LYS A 7 38.24 30.84 -6.13
N ASN A 8 37.85 29.57 -6.09
CA ASN A 8 38.76 28.43 -6.14
C ASN A 8 38.77 27.71 -7.50
N GLY A 9 38.09 28.26 -8.53
CA GLY A 9 38.06 27.69 -9.88
C GLY A 9 37.32 26.35 -10.01
N PHE A 10 36.48 25.98 -9.05
CA PHE A 10 35.72 24.74 -9.09
C PHE A 10 34.45 24.90 -9.92
N THR A 11 34.32 24.08 -10.96
CA THR A 11 33.09 23.97 -11.75
C THR A 11 32.14 22.97 -11.08
N PRO A 12 30.89 23.37 -10.77
CA PRO A 12 29.90 22.43 -10.26
C PRO A 12 29.63 21.33 -11.30
N MET A 13 29.91 20.08 -10.93
CA MET A 13 29.65 18.91 -11.77
C MET A 13 28.75 17.93 -11.02
N ALA A 14 27.88 17.24 -11.77
CA ALA A 14 27.02 16.19 -11.22
C ALA A 14 27.88 15.00 -10.74
N ILE A 15 27.61 14.53 -9.53
CA ILE A 15 28.30 13.36 -8.97
C ILE A 15 27.88 12.11 -9.74
N LYS A 16 28.84 11.42 -10.38
CA LYS A 16 28.64 10.10 -10.98
C LYS A 16 29.05 9.02 -9.97
N LYS A 17 28.11 8.53 -9.15
CA LYS A 17 28.33 7.38 -8.26
C LYS A 17 28.06 6.08 -9.01
N SER A 18 28.99 5.13 -8.95
CA SER A 18 28.73 3.73 -9.31
C SER A 18 27.81 3.11 -8.25
N LEU A 19 26.84 2.30 -8.68
CA LEU A 19 25.84 1.65 -7.83
C LEU A 19 26.33 0.33 -7.19
N ASP A 20 27.63 0.06 -7.25
CA ASP A 20 28.24 -1.08 -6.55
C ASP A 20 28.41 -0.72 -5.07
N ASN A 21 27.39 -1.05 -4.29
CA ASN A 21 27.40 -0.90 -2.84
C ASN A 21 27.02 -2.27 -2.26
N ALA A 22 27.59 -2.69 -1.13
CA ALA A 22 27.31 -4.01 -0.54
C ALA A 22 25.80 -4.24 -0.17
N LEU A 23 25.01 -3.17 -0.24
CA LEU A 23 23.56 -3.10 -0.04
C LEU A 23 22.75 -3.36 -1.33
N THR A 24 23.35 -3.32 -2.53
CA THR A 24 22.68 -3.64 -3.81
C THR A 24 22.68 -5.13 -4.11
N ARG A 25 22.65 -5.99 -3.08
CA ARG A 25 22.38 -7.43 -3.19
C ARG A 25 20.96 -7.66 -3.71
N LYS A 26 20.81 -7.55 -5.02
CA LYS A 26 19.55 -7.73 -5.75
C LYS A 26 19.00 -9.15 -5.61
N GLU A 27 19.84 -10.11 -5.24
CA GLU A 27 19.51 -11.53 -5.13
C GLU A 27 18.68 -11.84 -3.87
N THR A 28 18.97 -11.23 -2.72
CA THR A 28 18.20 -11.47 -1.49
C THR A 28 16.78 -10.91 -1.59
N TYR A 29 16.62 -9.73 -2.20
CA TYR A 29 15.30 -9.16 -2.45
C TYR A 29 14.47 -9.98 -3.44
N LYS A 30 15.11 -10.65 -4.42
CA LYS A 30 14.37 -11.54 -5.34
C LYS A 30 13.83 -12.76 -4.61
N ILE A 31 14.63 -13.38 -3.73
CA ILE A 31 14.21 -14.56 -2.98
C ILE A 31 13.06 -14.19 -2.01
N GLU A 32 13.18 -13.10 -1.25
CA GLU A 32 12.09 -12.63 -0.39
C GLU A 32 10.85 -12.20 -1.19
N ALA A 33 11.01 -11.55 -2.34
CA ALA A 33 9.88 -11.19 -3.19
C ALA A 33 9.20 -12.41 -3.81
N GLU A 34 9.96 -13.41 -4.26
CA GLU A 34 9.42 -14.67 -4.78
C GLU A 34 8.73 -15.47 -3.66
N GLU A 35 9.27 -15.49 -2.46
CA GLU A 35 8.64 -16.15 -1.30
C GLU A 35 7.37 -15.42 -0.84
N LEU A 36 7.36 -14.08 -0.85
CA LEU A 36 6.16 -13.28 -0.61
C LEU A 36 5.10 -13.46 -1.71
N VAL A 37 5.52 -13.59 -2.98
CA VAL A 37 4.62 -13.87 -4.10
C VAL A 37 4.06 -15.29 -4.01
N ASN A 38 4.87 -16.28 -3.64
CA ASN A 38 4.43 -17.67 -3.47
C ASN A 38 3.51 -17.83 -2.24
N LEU A 39 3.78 -17.13 -1.13
CA LEU A 39 2.88 -17.07 0.02
C LEU A 39 1.55 -16.37 -0.33
N ALA A 40 1.58 -15.35 -1.18
CA ALA A 40 0.38 -14.69 -1.70
C ALA A 40 -0.35 -15.50 -2.78
N ALA A 41 0.30 -16.48 -3.40
CA ALA A 41 -0.26 -17.33 -4.45
C ALA A 41 -1.05 -18.53 -3.91
N GLU A 42 -0.84 -18.94 -2.65
CA GLU A 42 -1.67 -19.98 -2.02
C GLU A 42 -3.04 -19.48 -1.54
N ASP A 43 -3.27 -18.16 -1.53
CA ASP A 43 -4.58 -17.53 -1.26
C ASP A 43 -5.18 -16.86 -2.52
N ALA A 44 -4.69 -17.20 -3.71
CA ALA A 44 -5.34 -16.81 -4.95
C ALA A 44 -6.57 -17.70 -5.15
N GLU A 45 -7.75 -17.13 -4.90
CA GLU A 45 -9.10 -17.59 -5.32
C GLU A 45 -10.11 -17.93 -4.21
N GLU A 46 -10.07 -17.27 -3.06
CA GLU A 46 -11.35 -16.69 -2.60
C GLU A 46 -11.41 -15.25 -3.11
N TYR A 47 -11.50 -15.09 -4.44
CA TYR A 47 -12.21 -13.94 -4.97
C TYR A 47 -13.55 -13.98 -4.26
N LEU A 48 -13.72 -13.13 -3.27
CA LEU A 48 -15.02 -12.91 -2.68
C LEU A 48 -15.89 -12.58 -3.89
N THR A 49 -16.72 -13.55 -4.27
CA THR A 49 -17.66 -13.39 -5.36
C THR A 49 -18.44 -12.11 -5.07
N LYS A 50 -18.89 -11.36 -6.08
CA LYS A 50 -19.75 -10.17 -5.89
C LYS A 50 -20.73 -10.31 -4.69
N PRO A 51 -21.45 -11.44 -4.52
CA PRO A 51 -22.31 -11.66 -3.36
C PRO A 51 -21.61 -11.75 -1.99
N GLN A 52 -20.38 -12.28 -1.92
CA GLN A 52 -19.59 -12.30 -0.67
C GLN A 52 -19.09 -10.90 -0.27
N ILE A 53 -18.67 -10.06 -1.23
CA ILE A 53 -18.30 -8.66 -0.94
C ILE A 53 -19.53 -7.87 -0.48
N GLU A 54 -20.68 -8.06 -1.13
CA GLU A 54 -21.94 -7.47 -0.68
C GLU A 54 -22.32 -7.89 0.75
N LYS A 55 -22.12 -9.17 1.09
CA LYS A 55 -22.38 -9.67 2.45
C LYS A 55 -21.45 -8.99 3.47
N LYS A 56 -20.17 -8.82 3.13
CA LYS A 56 -19.22 -8.06 3.96
C LYS A 56 -19.67 -6.60 4.13
N ILE A 57 -20.02 -5.90 3.05
CA ILE A 57 -20.53 -4.51 3.12
C ILE A 57 -21.72 -4.41 4.08
N ARG A 58 -22.70 -5.32 4.01
CA ARG A 58 -23.85 -5.32 4.92
C ARG A 58 -23.42 -5.51 6.38
N SER A 59 -22.48 -6.42 6.64
CA SER A 59 -21.96 -6.66 8.00
C SER A 59 -21.18 -5.45 8.55
N THR A 60 -20.31 -4.84 7.74
CA THR A 60 -19.51 -3.66 8.11
C THR A 60 -20.42 -2.45 8.34
N ARG A 61 -21.50 -2.30 7.55
CA ARG A 61 -22.50 -1.24 7.77
C ARG A 61 -23.21 -1.40 9.12
N LYS A 62 -23.58 -2.63 9.49
CA LYS A 62 -24.17 -2.91 10.80
C LYS A 62 -23.20 -2.61 11.94
N ALA A 63 -21.92 -2.93 11.79
CA ALA A 63 -20.89 -2.59 12.77
C ALA A 63 -20.68 -1.07 12.88
N MET A 64 -20.75 -0.34 11.76
CA MET A 64 -20.65 1.12 11.73
C MET A 64 -21.82 1.77 12.48
N GLU A 65 -23.04 1.29 12.25
CA GLU A 65 -24.25 1.75 12.96
C GLU A 65 -24.18 1.47 14.46
N ALA A 66 -23.64 0.31 14.86
CA ALA A 66 -23.41 -0.03 16.26
C ALA A 66 -22.38 0.92 16.92
N ALA A 67 -21.22 1.12 16.29
CA ALA A 67 -20.19 2.03 16.79
C ALA A 67 -20.69 3.47 16.88
N ALA A 68 -21.48 3.93 15.89
CA ALA A 68 -22.11 5.25 15.93
C ALA A 68 -23.13 5.39 17.07
N LYS A 69 -23.88 4.33 17.38
CA LYS A 69 -24.83 4.29 18.51
C LYS A 69 -24.11 4.33 19.86
N GLU A 70 -22.91 3.73 19.94
CA GLU A 70 -22.04 3.76 21.11
C GLU A 70 -21.21 5.06 21.23
N LEU A 71 -21.43 6.03 20.33
CA LEU A 71 -20.70 7.31 20.25
C LEU A 71 -19.20 7.15 19.88
N ASP A 72 -18.78 5.99 19.39
CA ASP A 72 -17.43 5.78 18.84
C ASP A 72 -17.37 6.17 17.36
N PHE A 73 -17.27 7.49 17.14
CA PHE A 73 -17.19 8.05 15.79
C PHE A 73 -15.87 7.75 15.08
N MET A 74 -14.79 7.49 15.82
CA MET A 74 -13.51 7.13 15.22
C MET A 74 -13.59 5.75 14.56
N GLN A 75 -14.20 4.79 15.24
CA GLN A 75 -14.41 3.46 14.70
C GLN A 75 -15.46 3.47 13.58
N ALA A 76 -16.54 4.25 13.71
CA ALA A 76 -17.52 4.42 12.64
C ALA A 76 -16.90 5.03 11.36
N ALA A 77 -16.00 6.02 11.50
CA ALA A 77 -15.30 6.60 10.35
C ALA A 77 -14.41 5.59 9.62
N LYS A 78 -13.67 4.75 10.37
CA LYS A 78 -12.86 3.67 9.78
C LYS A 78 -13.74 2.66 9.02
N LEU A 79 -14.87 2.27 9.61
CA LEU A 79 -15.80 1.32 9.00
C LEU A 79 -16.46 1.91 7.74
N ARG A 80 -16.76 3.21 7.71
CA ARG A 80 -17.23 3.92 6.51
C ARG A 80 -16.21 3.84 5.37
N ASP A 81 -14.94 4.11 5.67
CA ASP A 81 -13.88 4.11 4.65
C ASP A 81 -13.63 2.69 4.13
N GLN A 82 -13.71 1.67 4.99
CA GLN A 82 -13.67 0.26 4.59
C GLN A 82 -14.83 -0.14 3.66
N ILE A 83 -16.06 0.34 3.92
CA ILE A 83 -17.20 0.12 3.02
C ILE A 83 -16.93 0.70 1.63
N LYS A 84 -16.31 1.88 1.56
CA LYS A 84 -15.98 2.52 0.28
C LYS A 84 -15.00 1.67 -0.54
N VAL A 85 -13.97 1.12 0.10
CA VAL A 85 -13.02 0.20 -0.55
C VAL A 85 -13.74 -1.03 -1.12
N TYR A 86 -14.64 -1.64 -0.35
CA TYR A 86 -15.42 -2.79 -0.85
C TYR A 86 -16.36 -2.43 -2.01
N GLN A 87 -16.91 -1.22 -2.04
CA GLN A 87 -17.72 -0.73 -3.16
C GLN A 87 -16.89 -0.51 -4.42
N GLU A 88 -15.67 0.03 -4.28
CA GLU A 88 -14.72 0.19 -5.38
C GLU A 88 -14.33 -1.18 -5.96
N GLN A 89 -14.05 -2.17 -5.11
CA GLN A 89 -13.76 -3.54 -5.54
C GLN A 89 -14.92 -4.18 -6.32
N ILE A 90 -16.18 -3.99 -5.88
CA ILE A 90 -17.35 -4.47 -6.65
C ILE A 90 -17.42 -3.80 -8.02
N LYS A 91 -17.09 -2.50 -8.09
CA LYS A 91 -17.12 -1.72 -9.33
C LYS A 91 -16.02 -2.15 -10.31
N GLU A 92 -14.83 -2.52 -9.83
CA GLU A 92 -13.75 -3.05 -10.65
C GLU A 92 -14.02 -4.47 -11.16
N LEU A 93 -14.78 -5.26 -10.39
CA LEU A 93 -15.25 -6.60 -10.79
C LEU A 93 -16.46 -6.57 -11.74
N ALA A 94 -17.05 -5.40 -11.99
CA ALA A 94 -18.24 -5.21 -12.84
C ALA A 94 -17.88 -4.91 -14.29
#